data_AF-A0A0D0H9S3-F1
#
_entry.id   AF-A0A0D0H9S3-F1
#
_cell.length_a   1.000
_cell.length_b   1.000
_cell.length_c   1.000
_cell.angle_alpha   90.00
_cell.angle_beta   90.00
_cell.angle_gamma   90.00
#
_symmetry.space_group_name_H-M   'P 1'
#
loop_
_entity.id
_entity.type
_entity.pdbx_description
1 polymer ?
#
loop_
_entity_poly.entity_id
_entity_poly.type
_entity_poly.pdbx_seq_one_letter_code
_entity_poly.pdbx_strand_id
1 'polypeptide(L)' 'MSTLTYQRLTARAERTILRLVVENREHAIGALELWEDLVTELNAFGRTIYEADRVRLQALIYGDDMPAT' A
#
# COMPACT_ATOMS: atom_id res chain seq x y z
N MET A 1 14.92 -7.21 17.79
CA MET A 1 13.73 -6.58 17.16
C MET A 1 14.13 -6.14 15.76
N SER A 2 13.52 -6.69 14.71
CA SER A 2 13.76 -6.20 13.36
C SER A 2 13.15 -4.82 13.22
N THR A 3 13.95 -3.79 12.96
CA THR A 3 13.44 -2.45 12.66
C THR A 3 12.48 -2.56 11.48
N LEU A 4 11.23 -2.14 11.70
CA LEU A 4 10.22 -2.05 10.66
C LEU A 4 10.61 -0.86 9.77
N THR A 5 11.17 -1.13 8.60
CA THR A 5 11.54 -0.09 7.64
C THR A 5 10.38 0.18 6.70
N TYR A 6 10.32 1.38 6.14
CA TYR A 6 9.34 1.76 5.10
C TYR A 6 9.24 0.68 4.00
N GLN A 7 10.38 0.26 3.45
CA GLN A 7 10.42 -0.78 2.40
C GLN A 7 9.83 -2.12 2.83
N ARG A 8 10.10 -2.55 4.07
CA ARG A 8 9.55 -3.81 4.61
C ARG A 8 8.05 -3.71 4.85
N LEU A 9 7.58 -2.54 5.27
CA LEU A 9 6.16 -2.25 5.46
C LEU A 9 5.43 -2.26 4.11
N THR A 10 5.96 -1.59 3.09
CA THR A 10 5.40 -1.59 1.73
C THR A 10 5.38 -2.98 1.11
N ALA A 11 6.47 -3.74 1.19
CA ALA A 11 6.51 -5.12 0.67
C ALA A 11 5.58 -6.08 1.43
N ARG A 12 5.24 -5.77 2.68
CA ARG A 12 4.22 -6.51 3.44
C ARG A 12 2.82 -6.12 2.97
N ALA A 13 2.54 -4.82 2.81
CA ALA A 13 1.26 -4.33 2.33
C ALA A 13 0.92 -4.90 0.95
N GLU A 14 1.86 -4.86 0.01
CA GLU A 14 1.71 -5.43 -1.34
C GLU A 14 1.27 -6.91 -1.33
N ARG A 15 1.97 -7.75 -0.57
CA ARG A 15 1.62 -9.18 -0.47
C ARG A 15 0.25 -9.41 0.15
N THR A 16 -0.12 -8.59 1.12
CA THR A 16 -1.44 -8.64 1.77
C THR A 16 -2.53 -8.21 0.78
N ILE A 17 -2.34 -7.10 0.08
CA ILE A 17 -3.27 -6.57 -0.92
C ILE A 17 -3.49 -7.59 -2.04
N LEU A 18 -2.42 -8.18 -2.60
CA LEU A 18 -2.52 -9.20 -3.64
C LEU A 18 -3.30 -10.44 -3.20
N ARG A 19 -3.20 -10.83 -1.93
CA ARG A 19 -4.00 -11.93 -1.40
C ARG A 19 -5.46 -11.53 -1.26
N LEU A 20 -5.71 -10.37 -0.67
CA LEU A 20 -7.06 -9.90 -0.35
C LEU A 20 -7.84 -9.50 -1.60
N VAL A 21 -7.22 -8.97 -2.64
CA VAL A 21 -7.94 -8.56 -3.86
C VAL A 21 -8.63 -9.75 -4.55
N VAL A 22 -8.06 -10.95 -4.42
CA VAL A 22 -8.65 -12.19 -4.95
C VAL A 22 -9.83 -12.66 -4.08
N GLU A 23 -9.76 -12.42 -2.77
CA GLU A 23 -10.75 -12.88 -1.79
C GLU A 23 -11.92 -11.90 -1.62
N ASN A 24 -11.61 -10.63 -1.33
CA ASN A 24 -12.54 -9.52 -1.16
C ASN A 24 -11.82 -8.18 -1.37
N ARG A 25 -12.25 -7.43 -2.39
CA ARG A 25 -11.71 -6.11 -2.72
C ARG A 25 -11.78 -5.11 -1.57
N GLU A 26 -12.84 -5.12 -0.76
CA GLU A 26 -12.96 -4.20 0.38
C GLU A 26 -11.88 -4.45 1.44
N HIS A 27 -11.50 -5.71 1.67
CA HIS A 27 -10.40 -6.01 2.58
C HIS A 27 -9.05 -5.54 2.01
N ALA A 28 -8.87 -5.58 0.69
CA ALA A 28 -7.67 -5.06 0.04
C ALA A 28 -7.56 -3.53 0.18
N ILE A 29 -8.70 -2.82 0.11
CA ILE A 29 -8.78 -1.37 0.39
C ILE A 29 -8.37 -1.10 1.84
N GLY A 30 -8.95 -1.80 2.81
CA GLY A 30 -8.57 -1.63 4.22
C GLY A 30 -7.08 -1.93 4.50
N ALA A 31 -6.47 -2.86 3.76
CA ALA A 31 -5.04 -3.14 3.87
C ALA A 31 -4.15 -2.01 3.30
N LEU A 32 -4.63 -1.29 2.28
CA LEU A 32 -3.97 -0.09 1.77
C LEU A 32 -4.08 1.07 2.77
N GLU A 33 -5.27 1.32 3.33
CA GLU A 33 -5.50 2.36 4.34
C GLU A 33 -4.58 2.17 5.56
N LEU A 34 -4.49 0.93 6.06
CA LEU A 34 -3.59 0.60 7.16
C LEU A 34 -2.11 0.86 6.83
N TRP A 35 -1.70 0.65 5.57
CA TRP A 35 -0.35 0.98 5.14
C TRP A 35 -0.12 2.50 5.13
N GLU A 36 -1.08 3.29 4.65
CA GLU A 36 -0.99 4.76 4.64
C GLU A 36 -0.86 5.33 6.06
N ASP A 37 -1.65 4.81 7.01
CA ASP A 37 -1.58 5.20 8.42
C ASP A 37 -0.21 4.88 9.03
N LEU A 38 0.26 3.63 8.89
CA LEU A 38 1.54 3.19 9.45
C LEU A 38 2.74 3.93 8.85
N VAL A 39 2.70 4.21 7.54
CA VAL A 39 3.75 4.97 6.86
C VAL A 39 3.78 6.42 7.34
N THR A 40 2.60 7.01 7.57
CA THR A 40 2.46 8.37 8.12
C THR A 40 2.99 8.45 9.56
N GLU A 41 2.61 7.50 10.42
CA GLU A 41 3.08 7.42 11.80
C GLU A 41 4.61 7.27 11.91
N LEU A 42 5.22 6.51 11.00
CA LEU A 42 6.67 6.33 10.98
C LEU A 42 7.43 7.58 10.52
N ASN A 43 6.76 8.58 9.92
CA ASN A 43 7.35 9.76 9.30
C ASN A 43 8.56 9.42 8.40
N ALA A 44 8.54 8.22 7.80
CA ALA A 44 9.73 7.52 7.32
C ALA A 44 9.92 7.58 5.80
N PHE A 45 9.32 8.56 5.12
CA PHE A 45 9.31 8.58 3.66
C PHE A 45 9.58 9.96 3.05
N GLY A 46 10.24 9.97 1.90
CA GLY A 46 10.23 11.10 0.99
C GLY A 46 8.90 11.14 0.25
N ARG A 47 8.22 12.30 0.24
CA ARG A 47 6.86 12.48 -0.31
C ARG A 47 6.66 11.84 -1.69
N THR A 48 7.65 11.99 -2.58
CA THR A 48 7.62 11.42 -3.94
C THR A 48 7.64 9.89 -3.96
N ILE A 49 8.40 9.25 -3.08
CA ILE A 49 8.47 7.78 -3.01
C ILE A 49 7.13 7.22 -2.50
N TYR A 50 6.56 7.87 -1.49
CA TYR A 50 5.25 7.50 -0.97
C TYR A 50 4.14 7.61 -1.99
N GLU A 51 4.05 8.72 -2.72
CA GLU A 51 3.02 8.91 -3.74
C GLU A 51 3.14 7.84 -4.84
N ALA A 52 4.37 7.52 -5.28
CA ALA A 52 4.60 6.46 -6.26
C ALA A 52 4.19 5.07 -5.74
N ASP A 53 4.57 4.70 -4.52
CA ASP A 53 4.19 3.43 -3.93
C ASP A 53 2.68 3.35 -3.66
N ARG A 54 2.04 4.45 -3.25
CA ARG A 54 0.60 4.52 -3.07
C ARG A 54 -0.13 4.23 -4.38
N VAL A 55 0.23 4.91 -5.48
CA VAL A 55 -0.36 4.69 -6.80
C VAL A 55 -0.16 3.25 -7.24
N ARG A 56 1.05 2.71 -7.04
CA ARG A 56 1.37 1.32 -7.37
C ARG A 56 0.51 0.33 -6.58
N LEU A 57 0.32 0.54 -5.28
CA LEU A 57 -0.52 -0.32 -4.44
C LEU A 57 -2.02 -0.18 -4.77
N GLN A 58 -2.49 1.03 -5.09
CA GLN A 58 -3.86 1.25 -5.59
C GLN A 58 -4.11 0.51 -6.91
N ALA A 59 -3.13 0.49 -7.83
CA ALA A 59 -3.21 -0.27 -9.08
C ALA A 59 -3.43 -1.77 -8.84
N LEU A 60 -2.91 -2.33 -7.74
CA LEU A 60 -3.13 -3.74 -7.40
C LEU A 60 -4.58 -4.06 -7.03
N ILE A 61 -5.34 -3.05 -6.56
CA ILE A 61 -6.73 -3.20 -6.11
C ILE A 61 -7.70 -2.94 -7.27
N TYR A 62 -7.43 -1.90 -8.04
CA TYR A 62 -8.34 -1.38 -9.06
C TYR A 62 -7.95 -1.78 -10.49
N GLY A 63 -6.71 -2.26 -10.73
CA GLY A 63 -6.21 -2.57 -12.07
C GLY A 63 -6.12 -1.32 -12.96
N ASP A 64 -6.38 -1.48 -14.25
CA ASP A 64 -6.43 -0.40 -15.25
C ASP A 64 -7.65 0.53 -15.10
N ASP A 65 -8.56 0.27 -14.16
CA ASP A 65 -9.71 1.15 -13.88
C ASP A 65 -9.32 2.41 -13.08
N MET A 66 -8.04 2.61 -12.76
CA MET A 66 -7.59 3.90 -12.21
C MET A 66 -7.70 4.97 -13.29
N PRO A 67 -8.53 6.03 -13.12
CA PRO A 67 -8.56 7.11 -14.07
C PRO A 67 -7.18 7.75 -14.12
N ALA A 68 -6.57 7.76 -15.31
CA ALA A 68 -5.40 8.57 -15.58
C ALA A 68 -5.77 10.03 -15.30
N THR A 69 -5.38 10.52 -14.12
CA THR A 69 -5.66 11.88 -13.67
C THR A 69 -4.34 12.60 -13.44
#